data_AF-A0A2E5F2Z9-F1
#
_entry.id   AF-A0A2E5F2Z9-F1
#
_cell.length_a   1.000
_cell.length_b   1.000
_cell.length_c   1.000
_cell.angle_alpha   90.00
_cell.angle_beta   90.00
_cell.angle_gamma   90.00
#
_symmetry.space_group_name_H-M   'P 1'
#
loop_
_entity.id
_entity.type
_entity.pdbx_description
1 polymer ?
#
loop_
_entity_poly.entity_id
_entity_poly.type
_entity_poly.pdbx_seq_one_letter_code
_entity_poly.pdbx_strand_id
1 'polypeptide(L)'
;MNIINFLSDIRNATIANAVIVIFHIYIAFAVEGLDFLIIVIAVGALITGAYYFKGKIGAGLLSLPTLGYLLIVPNLIEGLTTGTSGGDNHIEWGIYILAPFWLFTILLNIMSIIAEVRRPNEA
;
A
#
# COMPACT_ATOMS: atom_id res chain seq x y z
N MET A 1 -8.51 -20.65 8.46
CA MET A 1 -8.37 -19.86 7.22
C MET A 1 -7.05 -20.26 6.57
N ASN A 2 -7.04 -20.66 5.29
CA ASN A 2 -5.79 -21.02 4.62
C ASN A 2 -4.95 -19.75 4.38
N ILE A 3 -3.63 -19.81 4.52
CA ILE A 3 -2.70 -18.70 4.28
C ILE A 3 -2.92 -18.12 2.88
N ILE A 4 -3.10 -18.97 1.86
CA ILE A 4 -3.35 -18.50 0.49
C ILE A 4 -4.66 -17.70 0.40
N ASN A 5 -5.70 -18.10 1.12
CA ASN A 5 -6.95 -17.36 1.16
C ASN A 5 -6.77 -15.99 1.82
N PHE A 6 -5.96 -15.91 2.88
CA PHE A 6 -5.65 -14.63 3.51
C PHE A 6 -4.90 -13.70 2.55
N LEU A 7 -3.84 -14.20 1.90
CA LEU A 7 -2.99 -13.45 0.97
C LEU A 7 -3.72 -13.02 -0.31
N SER A 8 -4.78 -13.74 -0.69
CA SER A 8 -5.54 -13.50 -1.93
C SER A 8 -6.83 -12.71 -1.71
N ASP A 9 -7.14 -12.30 -0.48
CA ASP A 9 -8.34 -11.51 -0.19
C ASP A 9 -8.07 -10.02 -0.37
N ILE A 10 -8.81 -9.39 -1.27
CA ILE A 10 -8.72 -7.95 -1.53
C ILE A 10 -9.06 -7.10 -0.31
N ARG A 11 -9.89 -7.59 0.63
CA ARG A 11 -10.17 -6.89 1.89
C ARG A 11 -8.95 -6.88 2.81
N ASN A 12 -8.22 -7.98 2.88
CA ASN A 12 -7.01 -8.03 3.69
C ASN A 12 -5.92 -7.13 3.10
N ALA A 13 -5.78 -7.14 1.77
CA ALA A 13 -4.87 -6.23 1.07
C ALA A 13 -5.23 -4.76 1.36
N THR A 14 -6.48 -4.36 1.17
CA THR A 14 -6.93 -2.97 1.42
C THR A 14 -6.82 -2.55 2.89
N ILE A 15 -7.03 -3.45 3.85
CA ILE A 15 -6.76 -3.18 5.28
C ILE A 15 -5.27 -2.94 5.52
N ALA A 16 -4.37 -3.74 4.94
CA ALA A 16 -2.93 -3.50 5.05
C ALA A 16 -2.54 -2.14 4.45
N ASN A 17 -3.13 -1.77 3.31
CA ASN A 17 -2.93 -0.45 2.71
C ASN A 17 -3.47 0.69 3.60
N ALA A 18 -4.58 0.49 4.31
CA ALA A 18 -5.12 1.50 5.21
C ALA A 18 -4.14 1.85 6.34
N VAL A 19 -3.37 0.88 6.84
CA VAL A 19 -2.30 1.13 7.81
C VAL A 19 -1.23 2.07 7.22
N ILE A 20 -0.84 1.85 5.97
CA ILE A 20 0.10 2.73 5.25
C ILE A 20 -0.50 4.15 5.12
N VAL A 21 -1.76 4.27 4.70
CA VAL A 21 -2.42 5.58 4.53
C VAL A 21 -2.48 6.34 5.85
N ILE A 22 -2.88 5.70 6.95
CA ILE A 22 -2.93 6.33 8.29
C ILE A 22 -1.54 6.83 8.70
N PHE A 23 -0.50 6.02 8.46
CA PHE A 23 0.86 6.43 8.74
C PHE A 23 1.26 7.67 7.92
N HIS A 24 0.90 7.73 6.64
CA HIS A 24 1.20 8.90 5.79
C HIS A 24 0.41 10.15 6.18
N ILE A 25 -0.82 10.00 6.71
CA ILE A 25 -1.56 11.11 7.30
C ILE A 25 -0.79 11.67 8.50
N TYR A 26 -0.27 10.81 9.38
CA TYR A 26 0.57 11.25 10.50
C TYR A 26 1.81 12.01 10.01
N ILE A 27 2.52 11.48 9.01
CA ILE A 27 3.71 12.13 8.42
C ILE A 27 3.36 13.49 7.79
N ALA A 28 2.21 13.62 7.13
CA ALA A 28 1.75 14.90 6.58
C ALA A 28 1.64 15.99 7.66
N PHE A 29 1.13 15.65 8.84
CA PHE A 29 1.01 16.61 9.94
C PHE A 29 2.32 16.83 10.69
N ALA A 30 3.18 15.81 10.79
CA ALA A 30 4.38 15.85 11.60
C ALA A 30 5.59 16.45 10.87
N VAL A 31 5.69 16.28 9.54
CA VAL A 31 6.93 16.55 8.78
C VAL A 31 6.68 17.27 7.44
N GLU A 32 5.80 16.73 6.59
CA GLU A 32 5.75 17.10 5.16
C GLU A 32 4.79 18.27 4.82
N GLY A 33 3.80 18.54 5.67
CA GLY A 33 2.78 19.58 5.45
C GLY A 33 1.51 19.08 4.76
N LEU A 34 0.51 19.98 4.66
CA LEU A 34 -0.85 19.64 4.21
C LEU A 34 -0.94 19.28 2.72
N ASP A 35 -0.06 19.78 1.87
CA ASP A 35 -0.09 19.50 0.43
C ASP A 35 0.18 18.02 0.13
N PHE A 36 0.97 17.35 0.98
CA PHE A 36 1.19 15.91 0.90
C PHE A 36 -0.12 15.11 1.08
N LEU A 37 -1.06 15.64 1.87
CA LEU A 37 -2.33 15.00 2.17
C LEU A 37 -3.21 14.83 0.93
N ILE A 38 -3.06 15.68 -0.09
CA ILE A 38 -3.84 15.58 -1.34
C ILE A 38 -3.62 14.22 -2.01
N ILE A 39 -2.36 13.80 -2.13
CA ILE A 39 -1.99 12.51 -2.73
C ILE A 39 -2.43 11.37 -1.81
N VAL A 40 -2.24 11.51 -0.50
CA VAL A 40 -2.62 10.49 0.49
C VAL A 40 -4.13 10.23 0.47
N ILE A 41 -4.94 11.28 0.37
CA ILE A 41 -6.41 11.18 0.25
C ILE A 41 -6.80 10.50 -1.06
N ALA A 42 -6.18 10.87 -2.18
CA ALA A 42 -6.46 10.25 -3.48
C ALA A 42 -6.16 8.73 -3.45
N VAL A 43 -5.00 8.35 -2.91
CA VAL A 43 -4.62 6.94 -2.72
C VAL A 43 -5.58 6.23 -1.76
N GLY A 44 -5.92 6.88 -0.64
CA GLY A 44 -6.91 6.37 0.32
C GLY A 44 -8.27 6.10 -0.32
N ALA A 45 -8.76 7.00 -1.17
CA ALA A 45 -10.01 6.84 -1.89
C ALA A 45 -9.98 5.64 -2.85
N LEU A 46 -8.87 5.42 -3.56
CA LEU A 46 -8.68 4.24 -4.42
C LEU A 46 -8.71 2.94 -3.60
N ILE A 47 -8.04 2.91 -2.45
CA ILE A 47 -8.03 1.75 -1.54
C ILE A 47 -9.42 1.48 -0.97
N THR A 48 -10.14 2.51 -0.52
CA THR A 48 -11.52 2.38 -0.03
C THR A 48 -12.46 1.90 -1.14
N GLY A 49 -12.32 2.44 -2.35
CA GLY A 49 -13.05 1.96 -3.52
C GLY A 49 -12.77 0.49 -3.82
N ALA A 50 -11.51 0.07 -3.75
CA ALA A 50 -11.13 -1.33 -3.93
C ALA A 50 -11.77 -2.26 -2.87
N TYR A 51 -11.83 -1.81 -1.61
CA TYR A 51 -12.47 -2.57 -0.53
C TYR A 51 -13.98 -2.74 -0.78
N TYR A 52 -14.65 -1.69 -1.26
CA TYR A 52 -16.09 -1.66 -1.45
C TYR A 52 -16.54 -2.42 -2.70
N PHE A 53 -15.96 -2.12 -3.87
CA PHE A 53 -16.43 -2.66 -5.15
C PHE A 53 -16.02 -4.12 -5.39
N LYS A 54 -14.86 -4.56 -4.88
CA LYS A 54 -14.30 -5.91 -5.12
C LYS A 54 -14.23 -6.31 -6.60
N GLY A 55 -13.84 -7.56 -6.86
CA GLY A 55 -13.81 -8.13 -8.21
C GLY A 55 -12.89 -7.33 -9.14
N LYS A 56 -13.22 -7.30 -10.43
CA LYS A 56 -12.39 -6.66 -11.46
C LYS A 56 -12.26 -5.14 -11.27
N ILE A 57 -13.33 -4.47 -10.84
CA ILE A 57 -13.31 -3.03 -10.57
C ILE A 57 -12.40 -2.76 -9.38
N GLY A 58 -12.57 -3.49 -8.28
CA GLY A 58 -11.73 -3.34 -7.10
C GLY A 58 -10.26 -3.65 -7.38
N ALA A 59 -9.98 -4.67 -8.18
CA ALA A 59 -8.64 -4.99 -8.64
C ALA A 59 -8.02 -3.86 -9.48
N GLY A 60 -8.80 -3.24 -10.37
CA GLY A 60 -8.36 -2.07 -11.14
C GLY A 60 -8.08 -0.85 -10.25
N LEU A 61 -8.90 -0.62 -9.22
CA LEU A 61 -8.67 0.47 -8.27
C LEU A 61 -7.42 0.24 -7.41
N LEU A 62 -7.19 -1.01 -6.96
CA LEU A 62 -6.01 -1.36 -6.17
C LEU A 62 -4.72 -1.41 -7.00
N SER A 63 -4.81 -1.64 -8.32
CA SER A 63 -3.62 -1.70 -9.18
C SER A 63 -2.95 -0.35 -9.32
N LEU A 64 -3.70 0.76 -9.37
CA LEU A 64 -3.17 2.11 -9.48
C LEU A 64 -2.18 2.47 -8.35
N PRO A 65 -2.55 2.40 -7.06
CA PRO A 65 -1.59 2.65 -5.98
C PRO A 65 -0.49 1.60 -5.95
N THR A 66 -0.77 0.35 -6.31
CA THR A 66 0.26 -0.71 -6.36
C THR A 66 1.34 -0.42 -7.39
N LEU A 67 0.98 0.09 -8.56
CA LEU A 67 1.94 0.53 -9.57
C LEU A 67 2.78 1.69 -9.05
N GLY A 68 2.15 2.67 -8.39
CA GLY A 68 2.88 3.75 -7.72
C GLY A 68 3.86 3.23 -6.66
N TYR A 69 3.46 2.25 -5.87
CA TYR A 69 4.29 1.63 -4.86
C TYR A 69 5.48 0.87 -5.45
N LEU A 70 5.33 0.26 -6.63
CA LEU A 70 6.43 -0.40 -7.32
C LEU A 70 7.52 0.60 -7.75
N LEU A 71 7.13 1.83 -8.12
CA LEU A 71 8.07 2.86 -8.56
C LEU A 71 8.99 3.37 -7.43
N ILE A 72 8.55 3.26 -6.18
CA ILE A 72 9.33 3.69 -5.01
C ILE A 72 10.18 2.57 -4.40
N VAL A 73 10.05 1.32 -4.87
CA VAL A 73 10.85 0.18 -4.37
C VAL A 73 12.36 0.45 -4.40
N PRO A 74 12.95 1.08 -5.45
CA PRO A 74 14.36 1.44 -5.42
C PRO A 74 14.75 2.30 -4.21
N ASN A 75 13.94 3.31 -3.89
CA ASN A 75 14.15 4.19 -2.73
C ASN A 75 14.01 3.44 -1.40
N LEU A 76 13.09 2.47 -1.32
CA LEU A 76 12.95 1.62 -0.13
C LEU A 76 14.19 0.73 0.08
N ILE A 77 14.73 0.16 -1.00
CA ILE A 77 15.96 -0.65 -0.94
C ILE A 77 17.14 0.22 -0.55
N GLU A 78 17.29 1.40 -1.16
CA GLU A 78 18.34 2.36 -0.82
C GLU A 78 18.27 2.75 0.66
N GLY A 79 17.10 3.09 1.18
CA GLY A 79 16.94 3.42 2.60
C GLY A 79 17.27 2.25 3.53
N LEU A 80 16.96 1.01 3.13
CA LEU A 80 17.31 -0.19 3.91
C LEU A 80 18.82 -0.47 3.94
N THR A 81 19.55 -0.17 2.86
CA THR A 81 21.00 -0.46 2.76
C THR A 81 21.87 0.67 3.31
N THR A 82 21.39 1.90 3.26
CA THR A 82 22.12 3.09 3.72
C THR A 82 21.77 3.48 5.15
N GLY A 83 20.60 3.06 5.65
CA GLY A 83 20.06 3.51 6.94
C GLY A 83 19.51 4.93 6.91
N THR A 84 19.58 5.63 5.77
CA THR A 84 19.00 6.95 5.59
C THR A 84 17.61 6.83 4.96
N SER A 85 16.58 7.06 5.76
CA SER A 85 15.27 7.46 5.24
C SER A 85 15.36 8.93 4.83
N GLY A 86 14.83 9.31 3.66
CA GLY A 86 14.91 10.67 3.11
C GLY A 86 14.15 11.77 3.88
N GLY A 87 14.03 11.66 5.21
CA GLY A 87 13.44 12.65 6.11
C GLY A 87 14.29 12.82 7.38
N ASP A 88 14.01 13.88 8.13
CA ASP A 88 14.77 14.36 9.30
C ASP A 88 15.27 13.24 10.24
N ASN A 89 16.51 13.40 10.74
CA ASN A 89 17.35 12.42 11.45
C ASN A 89 16.75 11.81 12.75
N HIS A 90 15.47 12.05 13.04
CA HIS A 90 14.78 11.59 14.24
C HIS A 90 13.97 10.27 14.04
N ILE A 91 13.85 9.76 12.80
CA ILE A 91 13.08 8.52 12.48
C ILE A 91 13.87 7.55 11.57
N GLU A 92 15.20 7.51 11.69
CA GLU A 92 16.06 6.64 10.86
C GLU A 92 15.75 5.13 11.06
N TRP A 93 15.34 4.72 12.27
CA TRP A 93 14.93 3.33 12.54
C TRP A 93 13.60 2.94 11.86
N GLY A 94 12.78 3.93 11.50
CA GLY A 94 11.45 3.68 10.92
C GLY A 94 11.53 2.93 9.60
N ILE A 95 12.60 3.12 8.82
CA ILE A 95 12.79 2.44 7.53
C ILE A 95 12.81 0.91 7.66
N TYR A 96 13.37 0.38 8.74
CA TYR A 96 13.47 -1.07 8.97
C TYR A 96 12.14 -1.73 9.31
N ILE A 97 11.11 -0.95 9.63
CA ILE A 97 9.74 -1.46 9.83
C ILE A 97 8.88 -1.15 8.62
N LEU A 98 8.95 0.10 8.14
CA LEU A 98 8.09 0.60 7.08
C LEU A 98 8.42 -0.05 5.74
N ALA A 99 9.70 -0.18 5.36
CA ALA A 99 10.05 -0.76 4.07
C ALA A 99 9.63 -2.24 3.97
N PRO A 100 9.89 -3.12 4.96
CA PRO A 100 9.36 -4.49 4.92
C PRO A 100 7.83 -4.56 4.88
N PHE A 101 7.15 -3.70 5.66
CA PHE A 101 5.68 -3.65 5.64
C PHE A 101 5.12 -3.19 4.29
N TRP A 102 5.79 -2.22 3.66
CA TRP A 102 5.42 -1.75 2.33
C TRP A 102 5.60 -2.85 1.28
N LEU A 103 6.76 -3.50 1.27
CA LEU A 103 7.05 -4.62 0.37
C LEU A 103 6.05 -5.77 0.55
N PHE A 104 5.69 -6.09 1.80
CA PHE A 104 4.65 -7.06 2.10
C PHE A 104 3.28 -6.64 1.56
N THR A 105 2.93 -5.35 1.69
CA THR A 105 1.66 -4.82 1.16
C THR A 105 1.62 -4.87 -0.37
N ILE A 106 2.73 -4.59 -1.06
CA ILE A 106 2.84 -4.79 -2.51
C ILE A 106 2.54 -6.25 -2.88
N LEU A 107 3.13 -7.20 -2.15
CA LEU A 107 2.87 -8.62 -2.38
C LEU A 107 1.39 -8.98 -2.18
N LEU A 108 0.77 -8.51 -1.09
CA LEU A 108 -0.67 -8.71 -0.84
C LEU A 108 -1.53 -8.11 -1.95
N ASN A 109 -1.18 -6.93 -2.44
CA ASN A 109 -1.91 -6.29 -3.53
C ASN A 109 -1.82 -7.12 -4.81
N ILE A 110 -0.63 -7.54 -5.20
CA ILE A 110 -0.43 -8.34 -6.41
C ILE A 110 -1.22 -9.65 -6.33
N MET A 111 -1.13 -10.36 -5.20
CA MET A 111 -1.82 -11.63 -4.99
C MET A 111 -3.35 -11.46 -5.04
N SER A 112 -3.88 -10.45 -4.36
CA SER A 112 -5.32 -10.18 -4.35
C SER A 112 -5.86 -9.68 -5.70
N ILE A 113 -5.10 -8.82 -6.43
CA ILE A 113 -5.44 -8.37 -7.78
C ILE A 113 -5.50 -9.57 -8.74
N ILE A 114 -4.46 -10.41 -8.75
CA ILE A 114 -4.43 -11.60 -9.61
C ILE A 114 -5.59 -12.54 -9.28
N ALA A 115 -5.87 -12.74 -7.99
CA ALA A 115 -7.00 -13.57 -7.56
C ALA A 115 -8.33 -13.02 -8.07
N GLU A 116 -8.58 -11.71 -7.93
CA GLU A 116 -9.83 -11.09 -8.39
C GLU A 116 -9.99 -11.07 -9.90
N VAL A 117 -8.90 -10.88 -10.65
CA VAL A 117 -8.95 -10.91 -12.12
C VAL A 117 -9.20 -12.32 -12.65
N ARG A 118 -8.67 -13.35 -11.96
CA ARG A 118 -8.84 -14.76 -12.34
C ARG A 118 -10.18 -15.36 -11.90
N ARG A 119 -10.90 -14.72 -10.96
CA ARG A 119 -12.24 -15.19 -10.60
C ARG A 119 -13.15 -15.12 -11.84
N PRO A 120 -13.90 -16.19 -12.15
CA PRO A 120 -14.94 -16.13 -13.17
C PRO A 120 -15.89 -14.99 -12.84
N ASN A 121 -16.39 -14.29 -13.87
CA ASN A 121 -17.50 -13.37 -13.64
C ASN A 121 -18.66 -14.22 -13.12
N GLU A 122 -19.09 -14.04 -11.87
CA GLU A 122 -20.41 -14.49 -11.46
C GLU A 122 -21.40 -13.65 -12.28
N ALA A 123 -22.01 -14.32 -13.27
CA ALA A 123 -23.06 -13.78 -14.12
C ALA A 123 -24.43 -14.00 -13.46
#